data_AF-A0A4P9YLW1-F1
#
_entry.id   AF-A0A4P9YLW1-F1
#
_cell.length_a   1.000
_cell.length_b   1.000
_cell.length_c   1.000
_cell.angle_alpha   90.00
_cell.angle_beta   90.00
_cell.angle_gamma   90.00
#
_symmetry.space_group_name_H-M   'P 1'
#
loop_
_entity.id
_entity.type
_entity.pdbx_description
1 polymer ?
#
loop_
_entity_poly.entity_id
_entity_poly.type
_entity_poly.pdbx_seq_one_letter_code
_entity_poly.pdbx_strand_id
1 'polypeptide(L)'
;MTLTPDIVTNVLQLLIHPENLPVYLHCVDGRLNTGVIVMSLRKLQGWSSSSYINEYIRILDVPDIGIEENEFMEKYCPEIDLPFDSLPDWLWGGKVTFQKHPSFKIRHINTLLVDNSNFKEQKMTEKEEYQKRMQELLEDTPKEYAMSDIENFSQGVFEREDVTEISMAIHALDLEGLKKN
;
A
#
# COMPACT_ATOMS: atom_id res chain seq x y z
N MET A 1 -15.67 -12.35 1.41
CA MET A 1 -14.60 -11.45 0.86
C MET A 1 -14.05 -10.48 1.93
N THR A 2 -12.74 -10.16 1.96
CA THR A 2 -12.14 -9.22 2.96
C THR A 2 -11.84 -7.82 2.44
N LEU A 3 -11.95 -7.59 1.13
CA LEU A 3 -11.66 -6.30 0.51
C LEU A 3 -12.85 -5.34 0.69
N THR A 4 -12.57 -4.10 1.07
CA THR A 4 -13.56 -3.01 1.05
C THR A 4 -13.49 -2.26 -0.30
N PRO A 5 -14.57 -1.57 -0.72
CA PRO A 5 -14.56 -0.75 -1.93
C PRO A 5 -13.40 0.25 -1.99
N ASP A 6 -13.03 0.84 -0.85
CA ASP A 6 -11.94 1.81 -0.76
C ASP A 6 -10.58 1.16 -1.04
N ILE A 7 -10.33 -0.03 -0.49
CA ILE A 7 -9.10 -0.79 -0.77
C ILE A 7 -9.02 -1.13 -2.25
N VAL A 8 -10.11 -1.62 -2.85
CA VAL A 8 -10.14 -1.94 -4.28
C VAL A 8 -9.84 -0.70 -5.11
N THR A 9 -10.45 0.44 -4.78
CA THR A 9 -10.24 1.71 -5.49
C THR A 9 -8.80 2.18 -5.38
N ASN A 10 -8.20 2.11 -4.19
CA ASN A 10 -6.80 2.48 -3.97
C ASN A 10 -5.85 1.59 -4.79
N VAL A 11 -6.11 0.28 -4.85
CA VAL A 11 -5.30 -0.63 -5.68
C VAL A 11 -5.48 -0.31 -7.16
N LEU A 12 -6.70 -0.04 -7.63
CA LEU A 12 -6.93 0.37 -9.02
C LEU A 12 -6.17 1.66 -9.35
N GLN A 13 -6.12 2.63 -8.44
CA GLN A 13 -5.31 3.83 -8.61
C GLN A 13 -3.84 3.47 -8.83
N LEU A 14 -3.25 2.65 -7.97
CA LEU A 14 -1.87 2.22 -8.15
C LEU A 14 -1.62 1.55 -9.52
N LEU A 15 -2.57 0.75 -10.00
CA LEU A 15 -2.45 0.01 -11.26
C LEU A 15 -2.53 0.88 -12.51
N ILE A 16 -3.33 1.95 -12.50
CA ILE A 16 -3.52 2.80 -13.69
C ILE A 16 -2.45 3.88 -13.86
N HIS A 17 -1.59 4.05 -12.86
CA HIS A 17 -0.53 5.05 -12.84
C HIS A 17 0.76 4.46 -13.47
N PRO A 18 1.21 4.95 -14.65
CA PRO A 18 2.35 4.37 -15.38
C PRO A 18 3.66 4.32 -14.59
N GLU A 19 3.86 5.25 -13.66
CA GLU A 19 5.02 5.33 -12.77
C GLU A 19 5.18 4.12 -11.85
N ASN A 20 4.08 3.40 -11.60
CA ASN A 20 4.10 2.18 -10.78
C ASN A 20 4.41 0.93 -11.62
N LEU A 21 4.34 1.02 -12.96
CA LEU A 21 4.47 -0.13 -13.83
C LEU A 21 5.96 -0.47 -14.09
N PRO A 22 6.33 -1.77 -14.16
CA PRO A 22 5.47 -2.95 -14.05
C PRO A 22 5.10 -3.30 -12.60
N VAL A 23 3.83 -3.69 -12.36
CA VAL A 23 3.32 -4.14 -11.05
C VAL A 23 3.10 -5.65 -11.01
N TYR A 24 3.48 -6.28 -9.90
CA TYR A 24 3.08 -7.63 -9.56
C TYR A 24 1.96 -7.59 -8.50
N LEU A 25 0.79 -8.15 -8.83
CA LEU A 25 -0.38 -8.19 -7.96
C LEU A 25 -0.62 -9.63 -7.46
N HIS A 26 -0.65 -9.82 -6.15
CA HIS A 26 -0.98 -11.12 -5.54
C HIS A 26 -1.68 -10.95 -4.18
N CYS A 27 -2.37 -12.00 -3.75
CA CYS A 27 -2.77 -12.22 -2.36
C CYS A 27 -2.04 -13.46 -1.82
N VAL A 28 -2.56 -14.14 -0.79
CA VAL A 28 -1.91 -15.33 -0.22
C VAL A 28 -1.75 -16.45 -1.26
N ASP A 29 -2.78 -16.68 -2.07
CA ASP A 29 -2.83 -17.72 -3.11
C ASP A 29 -3.07 -17.16 -4.53
N GLY A 30 -3.20 -15.84 -4.67
CA GLY A 30 -3.45 -15.17 -5.94
C GLY A 30 -4.84 -15.39 -6.55
N ARG A 31 -5.81 -15.90 -5.77
CA ARG A 31 -7.12 -16.30 -6.30
C ARG A 31 -8.22 -15.31 -5.94
N LEU A 32 -8.74 -15.35 -4.71
CA LEU A 32 -9.96 -14.62 -4.34
C LEU A 32 -9.79 -13.10 -4.42
N ASN A 33 -8.92 -12.54 -3.58
CA ASN A 33 -8.75 -11.08 -3.50
C ASN A 33 -8.13 -10.52 -4.78
N THR A 34 -7.09 -11.18 -5.31
CA THR A 34 -6.49 -10.81 -6.60
C THR A 34 -7.54 -10.83 -7.72
N GLY A 35 -8.37 -11.88 -7.78
CA GLY A 35 -9.44 -12.01 -8.76
C GLY A 35 -10.46 -10.88 -8.69
N VAL A 36 -10.87 -10.44 -7.49
CA VAL A 36 -11.80 -9.31 -7.35
C VAL A 36 -11.17 -7.98 -7.80
N ILE A 37 -9.87 -7.76 -7.52
CA ILE A 37 -9.17 -6.59 -8.04
C ILE A 37 -9.12 -6.61 -9.57
N VAL A 38 -8.76 -7.76 -10.18
CA VAL A 38 -8.70 -7.90 -11.64
C VAL A 38 -10.10 -7.73 -12.26
N MET A 39 -11.13 -8.32 -11.67
CA MET A 39 -12.52 -8.16 -12.09
C MET A 39 -12.96 -6.68 -12.03
N SER A 40 -12.56 -5.95 -10.99
CA SER A 40 -12.79 -4.51 -10.84
C SER A 40 -12.03 -3.69 -11.89
N LEU A 41 -10.80 -4.08 -12.23
CA LEU A 41 -10.02 -3.49 -13.32
C LEU A 41 -10.69 -3.72 -14.68
N ARG A 42 -11.23 -4.91 -14.94
CA ARG A 42 -12.00 -5.18 -16.18
C ARG A 42 -13.25 -4.33 -16.26
N LYS A 43 -13.96 -4.17 -15.15
CA LYS A 43 -15.12 -3.28 -15.07
C LYS A 43 -14.72 -1.83 -15.38
N LEU A 44 -13.56 -1.36 -14.88
CA LEU A 44 -13.00 -0.05 -15.25
C LEU A 44 -12.63 0.01 -16.74
N GLN A 45 -12.07 -1.05 -17.31
CA GLN A 45 -11.77 -1.11 -18.75
C GLN A 45 -13.02 -1.10 -19.64
N GLY A 46 -14.23 -1.16 -19.07
CA GLY A 46 -15.50 -1.18 -19.78
C GLY A 46 -15.90 -2.56 -20.28
N TRP A 47 -15.35 -3.64 -19.71
CA TRP A 47 -15.79 -4.99 -20.02
C TRP A 47 -17.23 -5.21 -19.54
N SER A 48 -17.98 -6.04 -20.27
CA SER A 48 -19.32 -6.44 -19.84
C SER A 48 -19.27 -7.34 -18.60
N SER A 49 -20.37 -7.37 -17.85
CA SER A 49 -20.47 -8.19 -16.63
C SER A 49 -20.20 -9.66 -16.86
N SER A 50 -20.75 -10.22 -17.94
CA SER A 50 -20.48 -11.61 -18.31
C SER A 50 -18.99 -11.86 -18.57
N SER A 51 -18.28 -10.93 -19.19
CA SER A 51 -16.86 -11.11 -19.53
C SER A 51 -15.97 -11.08 -18.30
N TYR A 52 -16.14 -10.09 -17.41
CA TYR A 52 -15.30 -10.03 -16.21
C TYR A 52 -15.64 -11.13 -15.19
N ILE A 53 -16.90 -11.57 -15.12
CA ILE A 53 -17.32 -12.70 -14.27
C ILE A 53 -16.70 -14.01 -14.80
N ASN A 54 -16.74 -14.23 -16.13
CA ASN A 54 -16.16 -15.43 -16.73
C ASN A 54 -14.64 -15.52 -16.53
N GLU A 55 -13.91 -14.40 -16.56
CA GLU A 55 -12.49 -14.37 -16.22
C GLU A 55 -12.27 -14.76 -14.74
N TYR A 56 -13.07 -14.18 -13.84
CA TYR A 56 -12.97 -14.42 -12.40
C TYR A 56 -13.21 -15.89 -12.02
N ILE A 57 -14.31 -16.49 -12.49
CA ILE A 57 -14.64 -17.90 -12.15
C ILE A 57 -13.61 -18.88 -12.74
N ARG A 58 -12.97 -18.53 -13.85
CA ARG A 58 -11.87 -19.33 -14.44
C ARG A 58 -10.61 -19.29 -13.59
N ILE A 59 -10.27 -18.15 -12.98
CA ILE A 59 -9.16 -18.03 -12.02
C ILE A 59 -9.44 -18.84 -10.76
N LEU A 60 -10.70 -18.83 -10.31
CA LEU A 60 -11.13 -19.56 -9.14
C LEU A 60 -11.39 -21.05 -9.39
N ASP A 61 -11.48 -21.51 -10.64
CA ASP A 61 -11.88 -22.88 -10.99
C ASP A 61 -13.20 -23.29 -10.31
N VAL A 62 -14.21 -22.41 -10.44
CA VAL A 62 -15.57 -22.59 -9.90
C VAL A 62 -16.61 -22.44 -11.01
N PRO A 63 -17.79 -23.08 -10.90
CA PRO A 63 -18.80 -23.03 -11.94
C PRO A 63 -19.52 -21.68 -12.05
N ASP A 64 -19.57 -20.90 -10.97
CA ASP A 64 -20.29 -19.63 -10.90
C ASP A 64 -19.68 -18.69 -9.85
N ILE A 65 -20.01 -17.40 -9.94
CA ILE A 65 -19.58 -16.38 -8.99
C ILE A 65 -20.34 -16.52 -7.66
N GLY A 66 -19.65 -16.26 -6.54
CA GLY A 66 -20.27 -16.19 -5.23
C GLY A 66 -21.24 -15.02 -5.11
N ILE A 67 -22.27 -15.17 -4.27
CA ILE A 67 -23.30 -14.13 -4.05
C ILE A 67 -22.66 -12.84 -3.53
N GLU A 68 -21.74 -12.95 -2.57
CA GLU A 68 -21.03 -11.79 -2.00
C GLU A 68 -20.26 -11.01 -3.06
N GLU A 69 -19.50 -11.70 -3.91
CA GLU A 69 -18.70 -11.07 -4.95
C GLU A 69 -19.58 -10.48 -6.06
N ASN A 70 -20.67 -11.15 -6.42
CA ASN A 70 -21.62 -10.61 -7.39
C ASN A 70 -22.29 -9.33 -6.85
N GLU A 71 -22.80 -9.36 -5.62
CA GLU A 71 -23.39 -8.18 -4.98
C GLU A 71 -22.39 -7.04 -4.83
N PHE A 72 -21.15 -7.35 -4.47
CA PHE A 72 -20.07 -6.37 -4.43
C PHE A 72 -19.91 -5.70 -5.80
N MET A 73 -19.77 -6.50 -6.86
CA MET A 73 -19.56 -5.99 -8.21
C MET A 73 -20.75 -5.19 -8.74
N GLU A 74 -21.99 -5.55 -8.40
CA GLU A 74 -23.17 -4.78 -8.78
C GLU A 74 -23.19 -3.39 -8.13
N LYS A 75 -22.85 -3.32 -6.83
CA LYS A 75 -22.88 -2.08 -6.04
C LYS A 75 -21.63 -1.22 -6.23
N TYR A 76 -20.52 -1.79 -6.69
CA TYR A 76 -19.23 -1.12 -6.82
C TYR A 76 -19.22 -0.10 -7.97
N CYS A 77 -19.49 1.17 -7.63
CA CYS A 77 -19.49 2.31 -8.56
C CYS A 77 -18.65 3.48 -7.99
N PRO A 78 -17.32 3.32 -7.89
CA PRO A 78 -16.47 4.28 -7.19
C PRO A 78 -16.15 5.51 -8.04
N GLU A 79 -15.49 6.46 -7.41
CA GLU A 79 -14.83 7.59 -8.06
C GLU A 79 -13.34 7.29 -8.23
N ILE A 80 -12.78 7.56 -9.41
CA ILE A 80 -11.38 7.31 -9.73
C ILE A 80 -10.76 8.56 -10.38
N ASP A 81 -9.55 8.87 -9.95
CA ASP A 81 -8.75 9.99 -10.45
C ASP A 81 -7.79 9.50 -11.52
N LEU A 82 -7.90 10.04 -12.72
CA LEU A 82 -7.00 9.73 -13.83
C LEU A 82 -5.95 10.82 -13.98
N PRO A 83 -4.67 10.47 -14.20
CA PRO A 83 -3.68 11.44 -14.64
C PRO A 83 -4.08 12.02 -16.00
N PHE A 84 -3.99 13.35 -16.16
CA PHE A 84 -4.37 14.01 -17.42
C PHE A 84 -3.54 13.56 -18.64
N ASP A 85 -2.24 13.33 -18.44
CA ASP A 85 -1.29 13.23 -19.56
C ASP A 85 -0.62 11.85 -19.70
N SER A 86 -0.86 10.94 -18.76
CA SER A 86 -0.08 9.70 -18.64
C SER A 86 -0.95 8.51 -18.26
N LEU A 87 -1.74 8.00 -19.20
CA LEU A 87 -2.45 6.73 -19.04
C LEU A 87 -1.69 5.59 -19.76
N PRO A 88 -1.67 4.37 -19.20
CA PRO A 88 -1.08 3.23 -19.87
C PRO A 88 -1.80 2.90 -21.19
N ASP A 89 -1.05 2.45 -22.21
CA ASP A 89 -1.61 2.10 -23.52
C ASP A 89 -2.70 1.03 -23.45
N TRP A 90 -2.59 0.09 -22.51
CA TRP A 90 -3.59 -0.96 -22.30
C TRP A 90 -4.90 -0.43 -21.72
N LEU A 91 -4.91 0.79 -21.17
CA LEU A 91 -6.11 1.47 -20.68
C LEU A 91 -6.62 2.44 -21.75
N TRP A 92 -7.58 1.96 -22.55
CA TRP A 92 -8.24 2.73 -23.61
C TRP A 92 -7.31 3.33 -24.68
N GLY A 93 -6.10 2.77 -24.87
CA GLY A 93 -5.11 3.31 -25.81
C GLY A 93 -4.42 4.58 -25.29
N GLY A 94 -4.26 4.70 -23.97
CA GLY A 94 -3.57 5.81 -23.31
C GLY A 94 -4.38 7.11 -23.25
N LYS A 95 -5.67 7.09 -23.60
CA LYS A 95 -6.54 8.28 -23.56
C LYS A 95 -8.01 7.91 -23.34
N VAL A 96 -8.73 8.79 -22.65
CA VAL A 96 -10.18 8.67 -22.48
C VAL A 96 -10.89 9.07 -23.77
N THR A 97 -11.74 8.19 -24.30
CA THR A 97 -12.47 8.39 -25.57
C THR A 97 -13.98 8.55 -25.39
N PHE A 98 -14.47 8.48 -24.16
CA PHE A 98 -15.88 8.57 -23.80
C PHE A 98 -16.17 9.79 -22.94
N GLN A 99 -17.42 10.28 -22.95
CA GLN A 99 -17.84 11.39 -22.10
C GLN A 99 -18.16 10.97 -20.66
N LYS A 100 -18.70 9.76 -20.49
CA LYS A 100 -19.08 9.20 -19.19
C LYS A 100 -18.78 7.71 -19.16
N HIS A 101 -18.16 7.25 -18.07
CA HIS A 101 -17.96 5.83 -17.85
C HIS A 101 -19.25 5.18 -17.29
N PRO A 102 -19.64 3.98 -17.75
CA PRO A 102 -20.89 3.34 -17.34
C PRO A 102 -20.96 2.99 -15.85
N SER A 103 -19.81 2.77 -15.20
CA SER A 103 -19.78 2.28 -13.81
C SER A 103 -18.81 3.01 -12.88
N PHE A 104 -18.12 4.04 -13.36
CA PHE A 104 -17.14 4.78 -12.56
C PHE A 104 -17.41 6.27 -12.72
N LYS A 105 -17.22 7.02 -11.66
CA LYS A 105 -17.14 8.49 -11.74
C LYS A 105 -15.68 8.84 -12.02
N ILE A 106 -15.40 9.35 -13.21
CA ILE A 106 -14.04 9.72 -13.60
C ILE A 106 -13.79 11.18 -13.24
N ARG A 107 -12.71 11.43 -12.49
CA ARG A 107 -12.11 12.76 -12.32
C ARG A 107 -10.75 12.77 -13.00
N HIS A 108 -10.35 13.92 -13.52
CA HIS A 108 -9.00 14.10 -14.04
C HIS A 108 -8.20 14.97 -13.09
N ILE A 109 -6.99 14.51 -12.74
CA ILE A 109 -6.09 15.19 -11.82
C ILE A 109 -4.81 15.59 -12.54
N ASN A 110 -4.33 16.80 -12.23
CA ASN A 110 -3.04 17.27 -12.72
C ASN A 110 -1.95 16.71 -11.80
N THR A 111 -1.27 15.66 -12.25
CA THR A 111 -0.26 14.92 -11.48
C THR A 111 0.85 15.84 -10.95
N LEU A 112 1.21 16.91 -11.69
CA LEU A 112 2.23 17.88 -11.27
C LEU A 112 1.88 18.63 -9.96
N LEU A 113 0.58 18.71 -9.62
CA LEU A 113 0.10 19.33 -8.39
C LEU A 113 0.01 18.33 -7.22
N VAL A 114 -0.21 17.05 -7.53
CA VAL A 114 -0.47 15.98 -6.54
C VAL A 114 0.82 15.43 -5.92
N ASP A 115 1.91 15.36 -6.69
CA ASP A 115 3.21 14.88 -6.21
C ASP A 115 3.73 15.70 -5.03
N ASN A 116 3.45 17.00 -4.98
CA ASN A 116 3.94 17.88 -3.92
C ASN A 116 3.15 17.78 -2.61
N SER A 117 1.88 17.38 -2.65
CA SER A 117 1.02 17.25 -1.48
C SER A 117 1.10 15.84 -0.88
N ASN A 118 1.00 14.80 -1.71
CA ASN A 118 0.99 13.40 -1.23
C ASN A 118 2.34 13.01 -0.60
N PHE A 119 3.46 13.44 -1.19
CA PHE A 119 4.79 13.15 -0.65
C PHE A 119 5.04 13.82 0.71
N LYS A 120 4.41 14.98 0.96
CA LYS A 120 4.47 15.65 2.25
C LYS A 120 3.59 14.98 3.28
N GLU A 121 2.39 14.57 2.88
CA GLU A 121 1.41 13.92 3.76
C GLU A 121 1.90 12.53 4.19
N GLN A 122 2.36 11.70 3.25
CA GLN A 122 2.95 10.37 3.55
C GLN A 122 4.17 10.48 4.47
N LYS A 123 5.08 11.44 4.22
CA LYS A 123 6.23 11.69 5.12
C LYS A 123 5.81 12.16 6.51
N MET A 124 4.72 12.92 6.64
CA MET A 124 4.20 13.32 7.95
C MET A 124 3.64 12.11 8.69
N THR A 125 2.81 11.30 8.04
CA THR A 125 2.17 10.13 8.66
C THR A 125 3.22 9.11 9.14
N GLU A 126 4.23 8.82 8.31
CA GLU A 126 5.28 7.86 8.63
C GLU A 126 6.18 8.34 9.80
N LYS A 127 6.45 9.65 9.86
CA LYS A 127 7.17 10.27 10.97
C LYS A 127 6.37 10.22 12.27
N GLU A 128 5.07 10.50 12.20
CA GLU A 128 4.17 10.47 13.36
C GLU A 128 4.03 9.05 13.93
N GLU A 129 3.92 8.05 13.06
CA GLU A 129 3.84 6.63 13.47
C GLU A 129 5.14 6.16 14.12
N TYR A 130 6.30 6.55 13.58
CA TYR A 130 7.61 6.25 14.17
C TYR A 130 7.77 6.89 15.56
N GLN A 131 7.40 8.15 15.71
CA GLN A 131 7.47 8.85 17.00
C GLN A 131 6.57 8.20 18.04
N LYS A 132 5.36 7.76 17.65
CA LYS A 132 4.44 7.06 18.54
C LYS A 132 5.01 5.73 19.03
N ARG A 133 5.58 4.91 18.15
CA ARG A 133 6.23 3.64 18.53
C ARG A 133 7.43 3.84 19.46
N MET A 134 8.24 4.88 19.20
CA MET A 134 9.37 5.23 20.08
C MET A 134 8.90 5.66 21.46
N GLN A 135 7.80 6.40 21.55
CA GLN A 135 7.25 6.83 22.82
C GLN A 135 6.66 5.67 23.64
N GLU A 136 5.96 4.74 22.99
CA GLU A 136 5.44 3.52 23.64
C GLU A 136 6.59 2.65 24.21
N LEU A 137 7.70 2.50 23.47
CA LEU A 137 8.89 1.77 23.94
C LEU A 137 9.60 2.44 25.14
N LEU A 138 9.57 3.78 25.19
CA LEU A 138 10.12 4.57 26.29
C LEU A 138 9.22 4.55 27.54
N GLU A 139 7.92 4.31 27.37
CA GLU A 139 6.96 4.17 28.47
C GLU A 139 7.02 2.78 29.12
N ASP A 140 7.33 1.74 28.33
CA ASP A 140 7.50 0.35 28.80
C ASP A 140 8.89 0.06 29.39
N THR A 141 9.86 0.99 29.28
CA THR A 141 11.20 0.80 29.86
C THR A 141 11.21 1.11 31.35
N PRO A 142 11.65 0.19 32.23
CA PRO A 142 11.72 0.43 33.67
C PRO A 142 12.64 1.63 34.00
N LYS A 143 12.17 2.58 34.80
CA LYS A 143 12.89 3.83 35.17
C LYS A 143 14.05 3.63 36.15
N GLU A 144 14.61 2.44 36.24
CA GLU A 144 15.59 2.10 37.28
C GLU A 144 16.82 1.43 36.66
N TYR A 145 17.63 2.23 35.98
CA TYR A 145 19.06 1.97 35.88
C TYR A 145 19.76 3.03 36.73
N ALA A 146 20.38 2.58 37.82
CA ALA A 146 21.07 3.45 38.74
C ALA A 146 22.31 4.04 38.04
N MET A 147 22.65 5.28 38.36
CA MET A 147 23.81 5.99 37.78
C MET A 147 25.15 5.25 38.04
N SER A 148 25.16 4.28 38.95
CA SER A 148 26.26 3.34 39.23
C SER A 148 26.51 2.31 38.11
N ASP A 149 25.49 1.95 37.34
CA ASP A 149 25.60 0.88 36.33
C ASP A 149 26.32 1.39 35.06
N ILE A 150 26.28 2.70 34.83
CA ILE A 150 27.00 3.40 33.76
C ILE A 150 28.51 3.47 34.05
N GLU A 151 28.93 3.59 35.32
CA GLU A 151 30.35 3.61 35.69
C GLU A 151 31.00 2.23 35.50
N ASN A 152 30.26 1.16 35.79
CA ASN A 152 30.69 -0.23 35.57
C ASN A 152 30.86 -0.57 34.07
N PHE A 153 30.05 0.04 33.19
CA PHE A 153 30.22 -0.08 31.74
C PHE A 153 31.55 0.52 31.24
N SER A 154 31.99 1.65 31.83
CA SER A 154 33.27 2.28 31.45
C SER A 154 34.50 1.46 31.87
N GLN A 155 34.35 0.59 32.88
CA GLN A 155 35.43 -0.24 33.42
C GLN A 155 35.48 -1.66 32.82
N GLY A 156 34.58 -2.01 31.90
CA GLY A 156 34.73 -3.19 31.03
C GLY A 156 34.68 -4.54 31.75
N VAL A 157 33.87 -4.68 32.80
CA VAL A 157 33.67 -5.96 33.49
C VAL A 157 32.21 -6.38 33.33
N PHE A 158 31.90 -7.19 32.30
CA PHE A 158 30.81 -8.17 32.42
C PHE A 158 30.99 -9.40 31.52
N GLU A 159 30.62 -10.55 32.07
CA GLU A 159 30.71 -11.88 31.46
C GLU A 159 29.55 -12.14 30.48
N ARG A 160 29.83 -13.05 29.54
CA ARG A 160 29.05 -13.36 28.34
C ARG A 160 27.64 -13.85 28.65
N GLU A 161 26.63 -12.97 28.63
CA GLU A 161 25.25 -13.41 28.36
C GLU A 161 24.30 -12.36 27.73
N ASP A 162 24.74 -11.13 27.45
CA ASP A 162 23.90 -10.09 26.84
C ASP A 162 24.23 -9.80 25.37
N VAL A 163 23.80 -10.70 24.48
CA VAL A 163 23.93 -10.55 23.01
C VAL A 163 22.88 -9.59 22.42
N THR A 164 21.94 -9.10 23.22
CA THR A 164 20.88 -8.19 22.78
C THR A 164 21.33 -6.72 22.68
N GLU A 165 22.36 -6.30 23.43
CA GLU A 165 22.92 -4.93 23.36
C GLU A 165 23.73 -4.64 22.08
N ILE A 166 24.17 -5.68 21.37
CA ILE A 166 24.90 -5.55 20.09
C ILE A 166 24.00 -4.93 19.00
N SER A 167 22.68 -5.14 19.08
CA SER A 167 21.74 -4.62 18.07
C SER A 167 21.55 -3.10 18.15
N MET A 168 21.62 -2.52 19.36
CA MET A 168 21.47 -1.08 19.55
C MET A 168 22.72 -0.29 19.13
N ALA A 169 23.91 -0.88 19.19
CA ALA A 169 25.14 -0.26 18.70
C ALA A 169 25.17 -0.14 17.16
N ILE A 170 24.62 -1.12 16.44
CA ILE A 170 24.52 -1.09 14.97
C ILE A 170 23.60 0.04 14.51
N HIS A 171 22.50 0.28 15.22
CA HIS A 171 21.54 1.33 14.88
C HIS A 171 22.07 2.75 15.17
N ALA A 172 22.97 2.89 16.14
CA ALA A 172 23.64 4.15 16.45
C ALA A 172 24.77 4.50 15.45
N LEU A 173 25.43 3.49 14.85
CA LEU A 173 26.46 3.69 13.82
C LEU A 173 25.88 4.23 12.49
N ASP A 174 24.63 3.89 12.15
CA ASP A 174 23.98 4.40 10.93
C ASP A 174 23.62 5.90 11.05
N LEU A 175 23.45 6.40 12.28
CA LEU A 175 23.16 7.81 12.58
C LEU A 175 24.42 8.70 12.59
N GLU A 176 25.63 8.15 12.70
CA GLU A 176 26.87 8.92 12.51
C GLU A 176 27.22 9.12 11.02
N GLY A 177 26.70 8.27 10.13
CA GLY A 177 26.87 8.40 8.67
C GLY A 177 26.18 9.63 8.05
N LEU A 178 25.25 10.27 8.77
CA LEU A 178 24.55 11.49 8.35
C LEU A 178 25.20 12.80 8.83
N LYS A 179 26.42 12.75 9.38
CA LYS A 179 27.22 13.94 9.69
C LYS A 179 28.67 13.79 9.24
N LYS A 180 28.90 13.75 7.92
CA LYS A 180 30.05 14.41 7.27
C LYS A 180 29.98 14.27 5.74
N ASN A 181 29.91 15.46 5.10
CA ASN A 181 30.01 15.82 3.68
C ASN A 181 28.74 15.69 2.84
#